data_AF-A0A6G4UBL2-F1
#
_entry.id   AF-A0A6G4UBL2-F1
#
_cell.length_a   1.000
_cell.length_b   1.000
_cell.length_c   1.000
_cell.angle_alpha   90.00
_cell.angle_beta   90.00
_cell.angle_gamma   90.00
#
_symmetry.space_group_name_H-M   'P 1'
#
loop_
_entity.id
_entity.type
_entity.pdbx_description
1 polymer ?
#
loop_
_entity_poly.entity_id
_entity_poly.type
_entity_poly.pdbx_seq_one_letter_code
_entity_poly.pdbx_strand_id
1 'polypeptide(L)'
;MEDMAAGYVTVRNDGDADDELTSVTTALAGKVTLHTTENNTMKQVKQLDVPAGGKLELARGGNHLMLEKLGRKPKVGEKVTLTLHFARSEPIKVEVPVEPTTYRPPKKD
;
A
#
# COMPACT_ATOMS: atom_id res chain seq x y z
N MET A 1 -1.17 -19.64 -6.19
CA MET A 1 -0.89 -18.19 -6.32
C MET A 1 -2.18 -17.38 -6.51
N GLU A 2 -3.36 -17.89 -6.12
CA GLU A 2 -4.63 -17.17 -6.31
C GLU A 2 -5.03 -16.31 -5.08
N ASP A 3 -4.17 -16.28 -4.06
CA ASP A 3 -4.49 -15.79 -2.72
C ASP A 3 -3.71 -14.52 -2.33
N MET A 4 -3.14 -13.82 -3.32
CA MET A 4 -2.35 -12.61 -3.12
C MET A 4 -2.75 -11.49 -4.07
N ALA A 5 -2.66 -10.25 -3.60
CA ALA A 5 -2.87 -9.05 -4.38
C ALA A 5 -1.84 -7.98 -4.00
N ALA A 6 -1.48 -7.13 -4.97
CA ALA A 6 -0.66 -5.95 -4.70
C ALA A 6 -1.55 -4.70 -4.55
N GLY A 7 -1.23 -3.86 -3.57
CA GLY A 7 -1.90 -2.58 -3.32
C GLY A 7 -0.97 -1.40 -3.59
N TYR A 8 -1.53 -0.34 -4.20
CA TYR A 8 -0.82 0.87 -4.58
C TYR A 8 -1.59 2.10 -4.07
N VAL A 9 -0.89 3.00 -3.39
CA VAL A 9 -1.43 4.25 -2.84
C VAL A 9 -0.32 5.30 -2.76
N THR A 10 -0.66 6.57 -2.82
CA THR A 10 0.29 7.67 -2.55
C THR A 10 -0.12 8.33 -1.25
N VAL A 11 0.81 8.42 -0.31
CA VAL A 11 0.64 9.15 0.95
C VAL A 11 1.42 10.44 0.87
N ARG A 12 0.76 11.59 1.02
CA ARG A 12 1.40 12.90 1.09
C ARG A 12 1.42 13.36 2.55
N ASN A 13 2.58 13.81 3.01
CA ASN A 13 2.75 14.41 4.32
C ASN A 13 2.94 15.91 4.13
N ASP A 14 1.86 16.67 4.40
CA ASP A 14 1.86 18.14 4.34
C ASP A 14 2.35 18.78 5.65
N GLY A 15 2.79 17.97 6.63
CA GLY A 15 3.35 18.41 7.90
C GLY A 15 4.85 18.74 7.82
N ASP A 16 5.40 19.16 8.96
CA ASP A 16 6.79 19.60 9.15
C ASP A 16 7.69 18.56 9.84
N ALA A 17 7.14 17.40 10.20
CA ALA A 17 7.86 16.29 10.80
C ALA A 17 7.71 15.00 9.98
N ASP A 18 8.79 14.22 9.92
CA ASP A 18 8.79 12.91 9.27
C ASP A 18 7.88 11.93 10.02
N ASP A 19 7.21 11.07 9.25
CA ASP A 19 6.43 9.94 9.76
C ASP A 19 6.82 8.65 9.02
N GLU A 20 6.27 7.52 9.44
CA GLU A 20 6.56 6.21 8.88
C GLU A 20 5.27 5.42 8.76
N LEU A 21 5.01 4.84 7.58
CA LEU A 21 3.97 3.82 7.43
C LEU A 21 4.49 2.53 8.06
N THR A 22 3.93 2.12 9.19
CA THR A 22 4.40 0.96 9.96
C THR A 22 3.61 -0.30 9.69
N SER A 23 2.32 -0.16 9.35
CA SER A 23 1.48 -1.30 8.96
C SER A 23 0.26 -0.89 8.17
N VAL A 24 -0.35 -1.85 7.48
CA VAL A 24 -1.64 -1.70 6.81
C VAL A 24 -2.54 -2.86 7.21
N THR A 25 -3.83 -2.59 7.35
CA THR A 25 -4.84 -3.61 7.69
C THR A 25 -6.04 -3.50 6.76
N THR A 26 -6.70 -4.63 6.54
CA THR A 26 -7.94 -4.72 5.75
C THR A 26 -8.74 -5.95 6.17
N ALA A 27 -10.07 -5.90 6.01
CA ALA A 27 -10.91 -7.06 6.23
C ALA A 27 -10.76 -8.14 5.13
N LEU A 28 -10.19 -7.79 3.97
CA LEU A 28 -10.08 -8.70 2.84
C LEU A 28 -8.97 -9.76 3.00
N ALA A 29 -7.93 -9.46 3.78
CA ALA A 29 -6.68 -10.22 3.82
C ALA A 29 -6.28 -10.54 5.26
N GLY A 30 -5.79 -11.76 5.49
CA GLY A 30 -5.27 -12.15 6.81
C GLY A 30 -3.94 -11.50 7.17
N LYS A 31 -3.21 -10.94 6.20
CA LYS A 31 -1.95 -10.23 6.41
C LYS A 31 -1.70 -9.22 5.29
N VAL A 32 -1.14 -8.07 5.65
CA VAL A 32 -0.61 -7.09 4.68
C VAL A 32 0.83 -6.78 5.04
N THR A 33 1.73 -6.88 4.07
CA THR A 33 3.15 -6.58 4.23
C THR A 33 3.59 -5.41 3.36
N LEU A 34 4.58 -4.66 3.84
CA LEU A 34 5.20 -3.55 3.12
C LEU A 34 6.43 -4.07 2.37
N HIS A 35 6.53 -3.77 1.09
CA HIS A 35 7.60 -4.28 0.23
C HIS A 35 8.27 -3.12 -0.51
N THR A 36 9.60 -3.18 -0.65
CA THR A 36 10.35 -2.39 -1.63
C THR A 36 10.70 -3.26 -2.84
N THR A 37 10.87 -2.66 -4.01
CA THR A 37 11.35 -3.37 -5.20
C THR A 37 12.64 -2.74 -5.67
N GLU A 38 13.73 -3.51 -5.63
CA GLU A 38 15.05 -3.09 -6.10
C GLU A 38 15.58 -4.14 -7.08
N ASN A 39 16.01 -3.73 -8.28
CA ASN A 39 16.52 -4.64 -9.32
C ASN A 39 15.59 -5.84 -9.61
N ASN A 40 14.28 -5.60 -9.72
CA ASN A 40 13.22 -6.62 -9.87
C ASN A 40 13.10 -7.63 -8.70
N THR A 41 13.78 -7.37 -7.58
CA THR A 41 13.67 -8.18 -6.37
C THR A 41 12.78 -7.47 -5.36
N MET A 42 11.72 -8.14 -4.93
CA MET A 42 10.85 -7.65 -3.87
C MET A 42 11.44 -8.00 -2.51
N LYS A 43 11.54 -7.03 -1.61
CA LYS A 43 12.01 -7.22 -0.24
C LYS A 43 10.96 -6.70 0.73
N GLN A 44 10.51 -7.56 1.64
CA GLN A 44 9.66 -7.12 2.74
C GLN A 44 10.45 -6.20 3.68
N VAL A 45 9.84 -5.07 4.04
CA VAL A 45 10.34 -4.10 5.01
C VAL A 45 9.38 -3.97 6.18
N LYS A 46 9.87 -3.46 7.32
CA LYS A 46 9.06 -3.26 8.52
C LYS A 46 8.27 -1.95 8.48
N GLN A 47 8.80 -0.95 7.78
CA GLN A 47 8.21 0.38 7.66
C GLN A 47 8.66 1.04 6.36
N LEU A 48 7.97 2.11 5.98
CA LEU A 48 8.34 2.97 4.85
C LEU A 48 8.23 4.43 5.27
N ASP A 49 9.27 5.20 4.95
CA ASP A 49 9.37 6.59 5.36
C ASP A 49 8.36 7.47 4.60
N VAL A 50 7.78 8.44 5.32
CA VAL A 50 6.89 9.48 4.80
C VAL A 50 7.47 10.83 5.20
N PRO A 51 8.40 11.39 4.41
CA PRO A 51 9.15 12.58 4.79
C PRO A 51 8.24 13.82 4.93
N ALA A 52 8.60 14.73 5.84
CA ALA A 52 7.96 16.03 6.00
C ALA A 52 7.92 16.80 4.67
N GLY A 53 6.77 17.43 4.38
CA GLY A 53 6.54 18.13 3.11
C GLY A 53 6.67 17.26 1.86
N GLY A 54 6.72 15.93 2.01
CA GLY A 54 7.01 14.97 0.95
C GLY A 54 5.90 13.94 0.73
N LYS A 55 6.25 12.87 0.01
CA LYS A 55 5.33 11.76 -0.27
C LYS A 55 6.01 10.41 -0.24
N LEU A 56 5.27 9.41 0.25
CA LEU A 56 5.54 8.00 0.02
C LEU A 56 4.69 7.52 -1.16
N GLU A 57 5.34 7.04 -2.21
CA GLU A 57 4.68 6.46 -3.38
C GLU A 57 4.75 4.94 -3.34
N LEU A 58 3.60 4.27 -3.18
CA LEU A 58 3.44 2.83 -3.36
C LEU A 58 2.89 2.59 -4.76
N ALA A 59 3.74 2.17 -5.70
CA ALA A 59 3.43 2.02 -7.12
C ALA A 59 4.07 0.77 -7.74
N ARG A 60 3.59 0.40 -8.93
CA ARG A 60 4.12 -0.76 -9.68
C ARG A 60 5.61 -0.56 -9.97
N GLY A 61 6.40 -1.57 -9.62
CA GLY A 61 7.86 -1.55 -9.82
C GLY A 61 8.65 -0.81 -8.74
N GLY A 62 7.97 -0.25 -7.72
CA GLY A 62 8.60 0.39 -6.57
C GLY A 62 8.09 -0.21 -5.25
N ASN A 63 7.88 0.65 -4.26
CA ASN A 63 7.28 0.25 -3.00
C ASN A 63 5.84 -0.21 -3.24
N HIS A 64 5.37 -1.23 -2.53
CA HIS A 64 3.99 -1.70 -2.67
C HIS A 64 3.52 -2.46 -1.43
N LEU A 65 2.21 -2.60 -1.31
CA LEU A 65 1.59 -3.47 -0.32
C LEU A 65 1.41 -4.86 -0.93
N MET A 66 1.72 -5.91 -0.18
CA MET A 66 1.32 -7.27 -0.51
C MET A 66 0.23 -7.72 0.46
N LEU A 67 -0.96 -7.95 -0.07
CA LEU A 67 -2.07 -8.56 0.65
C LEU A 67 -1.93 -10.07 0.51
N GLU A 68 -1.76 -10.76 1.62
CA GLU A 68 -1.58 -12.20 1.69
C GLU A 68 -2.77 -12.85 2.41
N LYS A 69 -3.02 -14.13 2.08
CA LYS A 69 -4.13 -14.90 2.68
C LYS A 69 -5.46 -14.18 2.47
N LEU A 70 -5.75 -13.83 1.22
CA LEU A 70 -7.04 -13.24 0.86
C LEU A 70 -8.17 -14.19 1.29
N GLY A 71 -9.15 -13.68 2.05
CA GLY A 71 -10.33 -14.46 2.43
C GLY A 71 -11.24 -14.77 1.24
N ARG A 72 -11.14 -13.96 0.18
CA ARG A 72 -11.71 -14.21 -1.15
C ARG A 72 -10.96 -13.41 -2.20
N LYS A 73 -11.07 -13.84 -3.46
CA LYS A 73 -10.60 -13.04 -4.61
C LYS A 73 -11.46 -11.78 -4.76
N PRO A 74 -10.89 -10.57 -4.69
CA PRO A 74 -11.63 -9.34 -4.96
C PRO A 74 -11.99 -9.25 -6.45
N LYS A 75 -13.16 -8.68 -6.77
CA LYS A 75 -13.62 -8.53 -8.15
C LYS A 75 -13.20 -7.17 -8.71
N VAL A 76 -12.83 -7.11 -9.99
CA VAL A 76 -12.55 -5.83 -10.65
C VAL A 76 -13.75 -4.89 -10.53
N GLY A 77 -13.50 -3.62 -10.23
CA GLY A 77 -14.52 -2.59 -9.96
C GLY A 77 -15.05 -2.58 -8.53
N GLU A 78 -14.73 -3.59 -7.72
CA GLU A 78 -14.97 -3.54 -6.28
C GLU A 78 -14.03 -2.52 -5.61
N LYS A 79 -14.42 -2.02 -4.43
CA LYS A 79 -13.54 -1.22 -3.57
C LYS A 79 -13.13 -2.00 -2.34
N VAL A 80 -11.84 -1.91 -1.99
CA VAL A 80 -11.28 -2.49 -0.78
C VAL A 80 -10.86 -1.36 0.15
N THR A 81 -11.35 -1.39 1.39
CA THR A 81 -10.90 -0.45 2.42
C THR A 81 -9.56 -0.92 2.99
N LEU A 82 -8.57 -0.04 2.99
CA LEU A 82 -7.31 -0.20 3.69
C LEU A 82 -7.26 0.80 4.85
N THR A 83 -6.73 0.39 6.00
CA THR A 83 -6.36 1.29 7.09
C THR A 83 -4.86 1.33 7.20
N LEU A 84 -4.27 2.49 6.95
CA LEU A 84 -2.84 2.76 7.03
C LEU A 84 -2.52 3.26 8.44
N HIS A 85 -1.54 2.64 9.09
CA HIS A 85 -1.12 3.01 10.45
C HIS A 85 0.25 3.64 10.39
N PHE A 86 0.37 4.81 11.02
CA PHE A 86 1.60 5.59 11.03
C PHE A 86 2.26 5.55 12.41
N ALA A 87 3.55 5.83 12.47
CA ALA A 87 4.29 5.84 13.73
C ALA A 87 3.88 7.00 14.63
N ARG A 88 3.53 8.15 14.04
CA ARG A 88 3.20 9.39 14.77
C ARG A 88 1.77 9.87 14.56
N SER A 89 1.22 9.66 13.37
CA SER A 89 -0.12 10.13 13.01
C SER A 89 -1.21 9.10 13.29
N GLU A 90 -2.45 9.58 13.41
CA GLU A 90 -3.61 8.70 13.50
C GLU A 90 -3.79 7.83 12.25
N PRO A 91 -4.38 6.63 12.37
CA PRO A 91 -4.61 5.76 11.22
C PRO A 91 -5.55 6.38 10.19
N ILE A 92 -5.20 6.25 8.90
CA ILE A 92 -5.98 6.77 7.79
C ILE A 92 -6.67 5.63 7.05
N LYS A 93 -7.99 5.77 6.83
CA LYS A 93 -8.76 4.83 6.01
C LYS A 93 -8.85 5.33 4.58
N VAL A 94 -8.57 4.46 3.62
CA VAL A 94 -8.70 4.74 2.18
C VAL A 94 -9.46 3.62 1.49
N GLU A 95 -10.28 3.98 0.51
CA GLU A 95 -10.89 3.02 -0.40
C GLU A 95 -10.08 2.93 -1.68
N VAL A 96 -9.67 1.72 -2.04
CA VAL A 96 -8.88 1.48 -3.25
C VAL A 96 -9.68 0.62 -4.22
N PRO A 97 -9.86 1.02 -5.49
CA PRO A 97 -10.53 0.20 -6.48
C PRO A 97 -9.68 -1.02 -6.84
N VAL A 98 -10.35 -2.14 -7.09
CA VAL A 98 -9.75 -3.36 -7.59
C VAL A 98 -9.65 -3.26 -9.10
N GLU A 99 -8.44 -3.30 -9.61
CA GLU A 99 -8.14 -3.15 -11.03
C GLU A 99 -7.61 -4.46 -11.63
N PRO A 100 -7.68 -4.64 -12.97
CA PRO A 100 -7.06 -5.77 -13.64
C PRO A 100 -5.56 -5.88 -13.31
N THR A 101 -5.01 -7.09 -13.34
CA THR A 101 -3.58 -7.32 -13.06
C THR A 101 -2.65 -6.59 -14.04
N THR A 102 -3.14 -6.21 -15.22
CA THR A 102 -2.43 -5.42 -16.24
C THR A 102 -2.52 -3.90 -16.03
N TYR A 103 -3.36 -3.42 -15.12
CA TYR A 103 -3.57 -2.00 -14.88
C TYR A 103 -2.30 -1.33 -14.35
N ARG A 104 -1.94 -0.18 -14.91
CA ARG A 104 -0.85 0.66 -14.40
C ARG A 104 -1.47 1.94 -13.84
N PRO A 105 -1.45 2.15 -12.51
CA PRO A 105 -1.93 3.40 -11.95
C PRO A 105 -1.14 4.56 -12.59
N PRO A 106 -1.80 5.63 -13.04
CA PRO A 106 -1.07 6.82 -13.47
C PRO A 106 -0.27 7.35 -12.28
N LYS A 107 0.98 7.75 -12.52
CA LYS A 107 1.75 8.48 -11.50
C LYS A 107 1.01 9.79 -11.26
N LYS A 108 0.57 10.01 -10.02
CA LYS A 108 -0.04 11.27 -9.62
C LYS A 108 1.10 12.18 -9.16
N ASP A 109 1.42 13.17 -9.99
CA ASP A 109 2.44 14.18 -9.73
C ASP A 109 2.13 14.94 -8.43
#